data_AF-A0A0R3PFV4-F1
#
_entry.id   AF-A0A0R3PFV4-F1
#
_cell.length_a   1.000
_cell.length_b   1.000
_cell.length_c   1.000
_cell.angle_alpha   90.00
_cell.angle_beta   90.00
_cell.angle_gamma   90.00
#
_symmetry.space_group_name_H-M   'P 1'
#
loop_
_entity.id
_entity.type
_entity.pdbx_description
1 polymer ?
#
loop_
_entity_poly.entity_id
_entity_poly.type
_entity_poly.pdbx_seq_one_letter_code
_entity_poly.pdbx_strand_id
1 'polypeptide(L)'
;MEMNKNALVTWLSIPLCHLFFTNLLRPYSTSVWKRNERERYRVRCVNNGYETLRKHLPVSDVEKRISKVDTLRLAIRYIKHLEAVLSNEEHIFKCRCFHGFAEESEGHVQIDINVRDVNQRSIENRMDC
;
A
#
# COMPACT_ATOMS: atom_id res chain seq x y z
N MET A 1 -12.29 -17.89 33.83
CA MET A 1 -13.30 -16.82 33.63
C MET A 1 -14.54 -17.48 33.05
N GLU A 2 -15.50 -17.71 33.92
CA GLU A 2 -16.68 -18.52 33.66
C GLU A 2 -17.82 -17.57 33.25
N MET A 3 -18.33 -17.71 32.02
CA MET A 3 -19.45 -16.90 31.57
C MET A 3 -20.76 -17.46 32.12
N ASN A 4 -21.49 -16.59 32.82
CA ASN A 4 -22.75 -16.81 33.51
C ASN A 4 -23.84 -17.39 32.58
N LYS A 5 -24.37 -18.56 32.92
CA LYS A 5 -25.36 -19.33 32.13
C LYS A 5 -26.81 -18.82 32.24
N ASN A 6 -27.06 -17.70 32.92
CA ASN A 6 -28.42 -17.21 33.18
C ASN A 6 -28.96 -16.24 32.12
N ALA A 7 -28.28 -16.04 30.98
CA ALA A 7 -28.75 -15.16 29.90
C ALA A 7 -29.55 -15.87 28.79
N LEU A 8 -29.76 -17.20 28.89
CA LEU A 8 -30.33 -18.00 27.80
C LEU A 8 -31.83 -18.33 27.93
N VAL A 9 -32.53 -17.81 28.95
CA VAL A 9 -33.93 -18.23 29.22
C VAL A 9 -35.01 -17.15 29.17
N THR A 10 -34.73 -15.95 28.65
CA THR A 10 -35.72 -14.85 28.64
C THR A 10 -36.28 -14.42 27.27
N TRP A 11 -36.07 -15.18 26.18
CA TRP A 11 -36.53 -14.78 24.83
C TRP A 11 -37.49 -15.77 24.13
N LEU A 12 -38.32 -16.50 24.87
CA LEU A 12 -39.25 -17.51 24.28
C LEU A 12 -40.72 -17.08 24.16
N SER A 13 -41.05 -15.77 24.20
CA SER A 13 -42.45 -15.31 24.09
C SER A 13 -42.65 -14.05 23.23
N ILE A 14 -41.98 -13.94 22.08
CA ILE A 14 -42.31 -12.93 21.07
C ILE A 14 -42.81 -13.63 19.78
N PRO A 15 -44.13 -13.66 19.53
CA PRO A 15 -44.68 -14.22 18.30
C PRO A 15 -44.49 -13.17 17.21
N LEU A 16 -43.42 -13.30 16.41
CA LEU A 16 -43.22 -12.76 15.04
C LEU A 16 -41.76 -12.91 14.52
N CYS A 17 -40.94 -13.83 15.04
CA CYS A 17 -39.53 -13.97 14.60
C CYS A 17 -39.28 -15.09 13.54
N HIS A 18 -40.31 -15.81 13.10
CA HIS A 18 -40.12 -16.89 12.09
C HIS A 18 -39.82 -16.37 10.66
N LEU A 19 -39.81 -15.05 10.45
CA LEU A 19 -39.43 -14.43 9.17
C LEU A 19 -38.04 -13.75 9.18
N PHE A 20 -37.35 -13.71 10.33
CA PHE A 20 -36.00 -13.12 10.41
C PHE A 20 -34.87 -14.15 10.36
N PHE A 21 -35.11 -15.41 10.72
CA PHE A 21 -34.06 -16.45 10.64
C PHE A 21 -33.91 -17.07 9.23
N THR A 22 -34.95 -16.97 8.39
CA THR A 22 -34.91 -17.49 7.01
C THR A 22 -34.18 -16.58 6.03
N ASN A 23 -33.81 -15.35 6.43
CA ASN A 23 -33.10 -14.40 5.58
C ASN A 23 -31.57 -14.39 5.78
N LEU A 24 -31.03 -15.03 6.83
CA LEU A 24 -29.57 -15.06 7.08
C LEU A 24 -28.83 -16.14 6.26
N LEU A 25 -29.57 -17.07 5.68
CA LEU A 25 -29.06 -18.13 4.80
C LEU A 25 -29.67 -18.02 3.41
N ARG A 26 -29.87 -16.80 2.88
CA ARG A 26 -30.04 -16.68 1.43
C ARG A 26 -28.65 -16.89 0.84
N PRO A 27 -28.31 -18.07 0.28
CA PRO A 27 -27.03 -18.21 -0.37
C PRO A 27 -27.10 -17.24 -1.53
N TYR A 28 -26.18 -16.27 -1.56
CA TYR A 28 -25.90 -15.48 -2.75
C TYR A 28 -25.97 -16.45 -3.94
N SER A 29 -26.80 -16.20 -4.96
CA SER A 29 -27.01 -17.19 -6.01
C SER A 29 -25.65 -17.63 -6.58
N THR A 30 -25.50 -18.88 -7.01
CA THR A 30 -24.18 -19.43 -7.39
C THR A 30 -23.45 -18.55 -8.42
N SER A 31 -24.19 -17.90 -9.31
CA SER A 31 -23.72 -16.87 -10.25
C SER A 31 -23.10 -15.66 -9.54
N VAL A 32 -23.77 -15.19 -8.51
CA VAL A 32 -23.47 -13.97 -7.78
C VAL A 32 -22.28 -14.23 -6.83
N TRP A 33 -22.18 -15.43 -6.22
CA TRP A 33 -20.96 -15.87 -5.51
C TRP A 33 -19.75 -15.98 -6.46
N LYS A 34 -19.92 -16.63 -7.62
CA LYS A 34 -18.86 -16.70 -8.64
C LYS A 34 -18.41 -15.32 -9.10
N ARG A 35 -19.32 -14.35 -9.21
CA ARG A 35 -18.99 -12.96 -9.57
C ARG A 35 -18.17 -12.27 -8.48
N ASN A 36 -18.56 -12.40 -7.23
CA ASN A 36 -17.83 -11.82 -6.09
C ASN A 36 -16.43 -12.42 -5.95
N GLU A 37 -16.28 -13.73 -6.16
CA GLU A 37 -14.97 -14.38 -6.10
C GLU A 37 -14.03 -13.89 -7.21
N ARG A 38 -14.54 -13.73 -8.43
CA ARG A 38 -13.76 -13.11 -9.52
C ARG A 38 -13.33 -11.69 -9.19
N GLU A 39 -14.22 -10.90 -8.58
CA GLU A 39 -13.90 -9.52 -8.20
C GLU A 39 -12.84 -9.45 -7.09
N ARG A 40 -12.92 -10.35 -6.10
CA ARG A 40 -11.88 -10.50 -5.08
C ARG A 40 -10.52 -10.84 -5.68
N TYR A 41 -10.49 -11.78 -6.64
CA TYR A 41 -9.26 -12.12 -7.35
C TYR A 41 -8.69 -10.93 -8.12
N ARG A 42 -9.54 -10.23 -8.90
CA ARG A 42 -9.14 -9.02 -9.64
C ARG A 42 -8.54 -7.96 -8.73
N VAL A 43 -9.18 -7.68 -7.59
CA VAL A 43 -8.70 -6.71 -6.59
C VAL A 43 -7.39 -7.17 -5.96
N ARG A 44 -7.23 -8.47 -5.66
CA ARG A 44 -5.97 -9.04 -5.16
C ARG A 44 -4.83 -8.82 -6.16
N CYS A 45 -5.04 -9.10 -7.45
CA CYS A 45 -4.04 -8.85 -8.49
C CYS A 45 -3.61 -7.37 -8.53
N VAL A 46 -4.57 -6.44 -8.46
CA VAL A 46 -4.25 -5.00 -8.40
C VAL A 46 -3.43 -4.66 -7.17
N ASN A 47 -3.82 -5.15 -5.99
CA ASN A 47 -3.11 -4.86 -4.74
C ASN A 47 -1.67 -5.42 -4.75
N ASN A 48 -1.47 -6.63 -5.28
CA ASN A 48 -0.14 -7.20 -5.47
C ASN A 48 0.72 -6.33 -6.42
N GLY A 49 0.11 -5.74 -7.45
CA GLY A 49 0.78 -4.78 -8.33
C GLY A 49 1.25 -3.53 -7.57
N TYR A 50 0.42 -2.97 -6.69
CA TYR A 50 0.81 -1.85 -5.84
C TYR A 50 1.93 -2.21 -4.85
N GLU A 51 1.90 -3.41 -4.26
CA GLU A 51 2.97 -3.87 -3.36
C GLU A 51 4.29 -4.04 -4.11
N THR A 52 4.26 -4.58 -5.32
CA THR A 52 5.44 -4.68 -6.19
C THR A 52 5.97 -3.29 -6.53
N LEU A 53 5.11 -2.36 -6.92
CA LEU A 53 5.50 -0.99 -7.22
C LEU A 53 6.20 -0.32 -6.03
N ARG A 54 5.66 -0.44 -4.81
CA ARG A 54 6.26 0.15 -3.60
C ARG A 54 7.68 -0.33 -3.33
N LYS A 55 7.99 -1.60 -3.61
CA LYS A 55 9.35 -2.15 -3.46
C LYS A 55 10.39 -1.49 -4.38
N HIS A 56 9.93 -0.86 -5.46
CA HIS A 56 10.79 -0.16 -6.41
C HIS A 56 10.84 1.36 -6.17
N LEU A 57 10.14 1.89 -5.17
CA LEU A 57 10.16 3.32 -4.87
C LEU A 57 11.27 3.66 -3.87
N PRO A 58 11.88 4.86 -3.97
CA PRO A 58 12.97 5.29 -3.11
C PRO A 58 12.47 5.72 -1.72
N VAL A 59 12.01 4.76 -0.91
CA VAL A 59 11.41 5.00 0.42
C VAL A 59 12.30 4.35 1.48
N SER A 60 12.64 5.10 2.54
CA SER A 60 13.53 4.63 3.61
C SER A 60 12.86 3.57 4.50
N ASP A 61 11.55 3.71 4.71
CA ASP A 61 10.76 2.79 5.53
C ASP A 61 9.89 1.90 4.64
N VAL A 62 10.38 0.67 4.42
CA VAL A 62 9.71 -0.34 3.59
C VAL A 62 8.46 -0.90 4.26
N GLU A 63 8.34 -0.77 5.59
CA GLU A 63 7.18 -1.25 6.35
C GLU A 63 6.01 -0.26 6.28
N LYS A 64 6.29 1.04 6.12
CA LYS A 64 5.25 2.05 5.97
C LYS A 64 4.46 1.85 4.67
N ARG A 65 3.14 1.63 4.81
CA ARG A 65 2.22 1.46 3.68
C ARG A 65 1.76 2.82 3.14
N ILE A 66 2.39 3.26 2.05
CA ILE A 66 1.98 4.46 1.31
C ILE A 66 0.60 4.24 0.66
N SER A 67 -0.25 5.26 0.69
CA SER A 67 -1.54 5.28 0.00
C SER A 67 -1.42 4.93 -1.50
N LYS A 68 -2.50 4.43 -2.13
CA LYS A 68 -2.47 4.10 -3.57
C LYS A 68 -2.16 5.34 -4.42
N VAL A 69 -2.80 6.47 -4.11
CA VAL A 69 -2.61 7.73 -4.85
C VAL A 69 -1.18 8.22 -4.68
N ASP A 70 -0.65 8.21 -3.46
CA ASP A 70 0.71 8.70 -3.20
C ASP A 70 1.78 7.74 -3.76
N THR A 71 1.49 6.43 -3.80
CA THR A 71 2.35 5.45 -4.50
C THR A 71 2.47 5.83 -5.98
N LEU A 72 1.37 6.18 -6.65
CA LEU A 72 1.40 6.59 -8.07
C LEU A 72 2.10 7.94 -8.26
N ARG A 73 1.81 8.93 -7.39
CA ARG A 73 2.47 10.24 -7.44
C ARG A 73 3.98 10.11 -7.25
N LEU A 74 4.42 9.26 -6.33
CA LEU A 74 5.82 9.00 -6.07
C LEU A 74 6.49 8.27 -7.24
N ALA A 75 5.81 7.28 -7.83
CA ALA A 75 6.31 6.57 -9.02
C ALA A 75 6.57 7.52 -10.20
N ILE A 76 5.62 8.42 -10.49
CA ILE A 76 5.76 9.43 -11.56
C ILE A 76 6.96 10.35 -11.28
N ARG A 77 7.12 10.81 -10.03
CA ARG A 77 8.27 11.64 -9.64
C ARG A 77 9.59 10.88 -9.76
N TYR A 78 9.60 9.59 -9.41
CA TYR A 78 10.81 8.78 -9.47
C TYR A 78 11.26 8.53 -10.92
N ILE A 79 10.33 8.22 -11.83
CA ILE A 79 10.65 8.11 -13.27
C ILE A 79 11.29 9.41 -13.77
N LYS A 80 10.67 10.57 -13.50
CA LYS A 80 11.23 11.88 -13.89
C LYS A 80 12.60 12.16 -13.28
N HIS A 81 12.82 11.73 -12.04
CA HIS A 81 14.13 11.83 -11.42
C HIS A 81 15.17 10.99 -12.16
N LEU A 82 14.85 9.73 -12.47
CA LEU A 82 15.74 8.83 -13.20
C LEU A 82 16.05 9.37 -14.62
N GLU A 83 15.06 9.91 -15.33
CA GLU A 83 15.27 10.58 -16.62
C GLU A 83 16.23 11.77 -16.52
N ALA A 84 16.10 12.57 -15.45
CA ALA A 84 16.99 13.71 -15.20
C ALA A 84 18.41 13.26 -14.82
N VAL A 85 18.55 12.17 -14.06
CA VAL A 85 19.86 11.55 -13.77
C VAL A 85 20.54 11.10 -15.06
N LEU A 86 19.81 10.43 -15.96
CA LEU A 86 20.36 9.97 -17.25
C LEU A 86 20.73 11.13 -18.18
N SER A 87 20.07 12.28 -18.04
CA SER A 87 20.34 13.46 -18.87
C SER A 87 21.46 14.34 -18.33
N ASN A 88 21.70 14.32 -17.01
CA ASN A 88 22.69 15.15 -16.35
C ASN A 88 23.21 14.43 -15.10
N GLU A 89 24.46 13.95 -15.15
CA GLU A 89 25.11 13.26 -14.04
C GLU A 89 25.21 14.13 -12.78
N GLU A 90 25.28 15.46 -12.92
CA GLU A 90 25.27 16.38 -11.76
C GLU A 90 23.93 16.41 -11.02
N HIS A 91 22.84 15.95 -11.65
CA HIS A 91 21.52 15.93 -11.05
C HIS A 91 21.48 15.06 -9.79
N ILE A 92 22.27 13.98 -9.73
CA ILE A 92 22.38 13.12 -8.54
C ILE A 92 22.81 13.94 -7.32
N PHE A 93 23.77 14.86 -7.48
CA PHE A 93 24.35 15.63 -6.37
C PHE A 93 23.53 16.87 -5.98
N LYS A 94 22.68 17.38 -6.87
CA LYS A 94 21.88 18.62 -6.67
C LYS A 94 20.36 18.36 -6.72
N CYS A 95 19.93 17.11 -6.63
CA CYS A 95 18.54 16.71 -6.87
C CYS A 95 17.56 17.39 -5.90
N ARG A 96 16.48 17.98 -6.45
CA ARG A 96 15.33 18.50 -5.69
C ARG A 96 13.99 17.88 -6.10
N CYS A 97 13.99 16.78 -6.86
CA CYS A 97 12.77 16.17 -7.43
C CYS A 97 11.74 15.71 -6.39
N PHE A 98 12.17 15.49 -5.15
CA PHE A 98 11.33 14.98 -4.07
C PHE A 98 11.07 16.00 -2.96
N HIS A 99 11.55 17.23 -3.11
CA HIS A 99 11.30 18.29 -2.14
C HIS A 99 9.79 18.53 -2.01
N GLY A 100 9.30 18.61 -0.77
CA GLY A 100 7.88 18.82 -0.49
C GLY A 100 6.97 17.65 -0.88
N PHE A 101 7.48 16.42 -1.01
CA PHE A 101 6.61 15.24 -1.04
C PHE A 101 6.04 15.00 0.37
N ALA A 102 4.81 15.45 0.61
CA ALA A 102 4.05 15.16 1.82
C ALA A 102 2.90 14.21 1.46
N GLU A 103 2.78 13.11 2.20
CA GLU A 103 1.63 12.20 2.09
C GLU A 103 0.40 12.90 2.71
N GLU A 104 -0.73 12.92 2.01
CA GLU A 104 -1.97 13.51 2.51
C GLU A 104 -2.61 12.65 3.62
N SER A 105 -2.26 11.36 3.68
CA SER A 105 -2.67 10.42 4.71
C SER A 105 -1.56 10.19 5.74
N GLU A 106 -1.80 10.65 6.98
CA GLU A 106 -1.00 10.51 8.21
C GLU A 106 0.44 9.98 8.09
N GLY A 107 1.37 10.92 7.92
CA GLY A 107 2.79 10.73 8.21
C GLY A 107 3.70 11.16 7.05
N HIS A 108 4.85 11.76 7.37
CA HIS A 108 5.86 12.06 6.36
C HIS A 108 6.47 10.75 5.83
N VAL A 109 6.51 10.54 4.51
CA VAL A 109 7.25 9.44 3.89
C VAL A 109 8.71 9.86 3.80
N GLN A 110 9.60 9.14 4.49
CA GLN A 110 11.04 9.35 4.33
C GLN A 110 11.48 8.75 2.99
N ILE A 111 12.06 9.60 2.14
CA ILE A 111 12.56 9.20 0.83
C ILE A 111 14.06 8.94 0.97
N ASP A 112 14.50 7.73 0.65
CA ASP A 112 15.92 7.40 0.54
C ASP A 112 16.34 7.46 -0.93
N ILE A 113 16.75 8.65 -1.35
CA ILE A 113 17.56 8.79 -2.56
C ILE A 113 18.97 8.65 -2.01
N ASN A 114 19.60 7.49 -2.19
CA ASN A 114 20.95 7.26 -1.71
C ASN A 114 21.94 8.13 -2.52
N VAL A 115 21.99 9.41 -2.19
CA VAL A 115 22.93 10.44 -2.68
C VAL A 115 24.27 10.31 -1.92
N ARG A 116 24.33 9.49 -0.86
CA ARG A 116 25.49 9.41 0.03
C ARG A 116 26.55 8.40 -0.38
N ASP A 117 26.20 7.32 -1.07
CA ASP A 117 27.15 6.24 -1.38
C ASP A 117 28.00 6.48 -2.65
N VAL A 118 27.52 7.33 -3.57
CA VAL A 118 28.28 7.66 -4.80
C VAL A 118 29.53 8.49 -4.49
N ASN A 119 29.51 9.26 -3.39
CA ASN A 119 30.62 10.12 -3.00
C ASN A 119 31.80 9.35 -2.37
N GLN A 120 31.61 8.10 -1.92
CA GLN A 120 32.71 7.29 -1.39
C GLN A 120 33.56 6.70 -2.53
N ARG A 121 32.93 6.22 -3.61
CA ARG A 121 33.63 5.57 -4.73
C ARG A 121 34.28 6.52 -5.72
N SER A 122 33.82 7.77 -5.79
CA SER A 122 34.29 8.73 -6.81
C SER A 122 35.57 9.46 -6.40
N ILE A 123 35.89 9.50 -5.10
CA ILE A 123 37.12 10.12 -4.58
C ILE A 123 38.28 9.12 -4.57
N GLU A 124 38.04 7.84 -4.26
CA GLU A 124 39.09 6.80 -4.28
C GLU A 124 39.54 6.47 -5.72
N ASN A 125 38.64 6.49 -6.70
CA ASN A 125 38.97 6.19 -8.11
C ASN A 125 39.63 7.35 -8.89
N ARG A 126 39.98 8.47 -8.23
CA ARG A 126 40.67 9.62 -8.86
C ARG A 126 42.11 9.82 -8.37
N MET A 127 42.60 8.94 -7.50
CA MET A 127 43.96 8.96 -6.96
C MET A 127 44.79 7.74 -7.39
N ASP A 128 44.27 6.88 -8.27
CA ASP A 128 44.95 5.68 -8.75
C ASP A 128 44.98 5.62 -10.30
N CYS A 129 45.56 6.65 -10.92
CA CYS A 129 46.29 6.59 -12.20
C CYS A 129 47.10 7.86 -12.47
#